data_AF-R7UH40-F1
#
_entry.id   AF-R7UH40-F1
#
_cell.length_a   1.000
_cell.length_b   1.000
_cell.length_c   1.000
_cell.angle_alpha   90.00
_cell.angle_beta   90.00
_cell.angle_gamma   90.00
#
_symmetry.space_group_name_H-M   'P 1'
#
loop_
_entity.id
_entity.type
_entity.pdbx_description
1 polymer ?
#
loop_
_entity_poly.entity_id
_entity_poly.type
_entity_poly.pdbx_seq_one_letter_code
_entity_poly.pdbx_strand_id
1 'polypeptide(L)' 'DVLKQGAEAKIFTCDFQGRPCIVKERFPKGYRHPVLDRSLTNQRTKSEVRSMMRCRNSGE' A
#
# COMPACT_ATOMS: atom_id res chain seq x y z
N ASP A 1 -5.89 14.47 -3.56
CA ASP A 1 -6.50 14.62 -2.22
C ASP A 1 -6.55 13.31 -1.46
N VAL A 2 -6.80 13.34 -0.14
CA VAL A 2 -7.03 12.12 0.65
C VAL A 2 -8.40 11.53 0.26
N LEU A 3 -8.40 10.29 -0.22
CA LEU A 3 -9.62 9.55 -0.52
C LEU A 3 -10.19 8.89 0.75
N LYS A 4 -9.33 8.24 1.54
CA LYS A 4 -9.74 7.55 2.78
C LYS A 4 -8.55 7.33 3.72
N GLN A 5 -8.83 7.23 5.01
CA GLN A 5 -7.86 6.86 6.05
C GLN A 5 -8.35 5.65 6.84
N GLY A 6 -7.46 4.67 7.07
CA GLY A 6 -7.68 3.54 7.98
C GLY A 6 -6.59 3.45 9.04
N ALA A 7 -6.54 2.36 9.82
CA ALA A 7 -5.52 2.19 10.87
C ALA A 7 -4.10 1.92 10.33
N GLU A 8 -3.99 1.42 9.10
CA GLU A 8 -2.73 1.01 8.50
C GLU A 8 -2.13 2.03 7.52
N ALA A 9 -2.97 2.81 6.85
CA ALA A 9 -2.57 3.65 5.73
C ALA A 9 -3.58 4.77 5.43
N LYS A 10 -3.09 5.81 4.75
CA LYS A 10 -3.90 6.78 4.00
C LYS A 10 -3.92 6.39 2.52
N ILE A 11 -5.07 6.60 1.89
CA ILE A 11 -5.28 6.40 0.46
C ILE A 11 -5.49 7.77 -0.18
N PHE A 12 -4.77 8.02 -1.27
CA PHE A 12 -4.87 9.26 -2.04
C PHE A 12 -5.19 8.94 -3.50
N THR A 13 -5.90 9.85 -4.14
CA THR A 13 -5.99 9.91 -5.60
C THR A 13 -4.81 10.69 -6.17
N CYS A 14 -4.25 10.22 -7.27
CA CYS A 14 -3.24 10.95 -8.03
C CYS A 14 -3.39 10.69 -9.54
N ASP A 15 -2.71 11.50 -10.34
CA ASP A 15 -2.41 11.14 -11.72
C ASP A 15 -0.96 10.62 -11.78
N PHE A 16 -0.75 9.49 -12.46
CA PHE A 16 0.57 8.95 -12.73
C PHE A 16 0.70 8.63 -14.21
N GLN A 17 1.56 9.39 -14.90
CA GLN A 17 1.78 9.27 -16.34
C GLN A 17 0.49 9.44 -17.16
N GLY A 18 -0.36 10.41 -16.80
CA GLY A 18 -1.63 10.68 -17.48
C GLY A 18 -2.71 9.64 -17.21
N ARG A 19 -2.52 8.79 -16.19
CA ARG A 19 -3.49 7.77 -15.78
C ARG A 19 -3.95 8.01 -14.34
N PRO A 20 -5.26 8.02 -14.09
CA PRO A 20 -5.79 8.05 -12.73
C PRO A 20 -5.27 6.86 -11.92
N CYS A 21 -4.66 7.15 -10.78
CA CYS A 21 -3.99 6.18 -9.92
C CYS A 21 -4.34 6.39 -8.44
N ILE A 22 -4.05 5.35 -7.66
CA ILE A 22 -4.23 5.35 -6.20
C ILE A 22 -2.87 5.20 -5.53
N VAL A 23 -2.57 6.09 -4.58
CA VAL A 23 -1.41 6.00 -3.69
C VAL A 23 -1.86 5.48 -2.33
N LYS A 24 -1.20 4.42 -1.85
CA LYS A 24 -1.39 3.87 -0.50
C LYS A 24 -0.17 4.13 0.36
N GLU A 25 -0.25 5.15 1.20
CA GLU A 25 0.81 5.54 2.13
C GLU A 25 0.61 4.86 3.49
N ARG A 26 1.54 3.97 3.87
CA ARG A 26 1.49 3.24 5.14
C ARG A 26 2.05 4.07 6.29
N PHE A 27 1.43 3.98 7.46
CA PHE A 27 1.92 4.67 8.66
C PHE A 27 3.11 3.94 9.30
N PRO A 28 4.19 4.65 9.68
CA PRO A 28 5.21 4.08 10.53
C PRO A 28 4.61 3.74 11.89
N LYS A 29 5.07 2.65 12.50
CA LYS A 29 4.66 2.25 13.84
C LYS A 29 5.78 2.58 14.82
N GLY A 30 5.60 3.65 15.59
CA GLY A 30 6.64 4.20 16.49
C GLY A 30 7.13 3.25 17.58
N TYR A 31 6.38 2.19 17.88
CA TYR A 31 6.80 1.15 18.81
C TYR A 31 7.81 0.14 18.21
N ARG A 32 8.13 0.24 16.91
CA ARG A 32 9.04 -0.69 16.22
C ARG A 32 10.39 -0.04 15.93
N HIS A 33 11.44 -0.85 15.99
CA HIS A 33 12.76 -0.42 15.52
C HIS A 33 12.71 -0.05 14.02
N PRO A 34 13.34 1.06 13.57
CA PRO A 34 13.22 1.55 12.19
C PRO A 34 13.57 0.52 11.11
N VAL A 35 14.59 -0.31 11.36
CA VAL A 35 15.01 -1.39 10.44
C VAL A 35 13.92 -2.46 10.34
N LEU A 36 13.31 -2.83 11.47
CA LEU A 36 12.23 -3.82 11.51
C LEU A 36 10.99 -3.27 10.80
N ASP A 37 10.60 -2.03 11.07
CA ASP A 37 9.42 -1.42 10.45
C ASP A 37 9.56 -1.32 8.92
N ARG A 38 10.76 -0.96 8.45
CA ARG A 38 11.08 -0.95 7.01
C ARG A 38 10.99 -2.34 6.39
N SER A 39 11.58 -3.34 7.04
CA SER A 39 11.53 -4.74 6.57
C SER A 39 10.09 -5.25 6.48
N LEU A 40 9.30 -5.04 7.54
CA LEU A 40 7.88 -5.43 7.59
C LEU A 40 7.05 -4.69 6.55
N THR A 41 7.27 -3.39 6.36
CA THR A 41 6.55 -2.59 5.36
C THR A 41 6.84 -3.11 3.96
N ASN A 42 8.10 -3.38 3.63
CA ASN A 42 8.49 -3.96 2.34
C ASN A 42 7.85 -5.34 2.09
N GLN A 43 7.85 -6.21 3.10
CA GLN A 43 7.24 -7.54 2.99
C GLN A 43 5.73 -7.44 2.77
N ARG A 44 5.03 -6.57 3.53
CA ARG A 44 3.59 -6.34 3.37
C ARG A 44 3.24 -5.79 2.00
N THR A 45 3.99 -4.81 1.48
CA THR A 45 3.79 -4.26 0.13
C THR A 45 3.94 -5.34 -0.94
N LYS A 46 4.99 -6.17 -0.87
CA LYS A 46 5.17 -7.31 -1.80
C LYS A 46 4.03 -8.34 -1.69
N SER A 47 3.54 -8.60 -0.48
CA SER A 47 2.41 -9.50 -0.27
C SER A 47 1.13 -8.96 -0.88
N GLU A 48 0.85 -7.68 -0.68
CA GLU A 48 -0.34 -7.00 -1.20
C GLU A 48 -0.38 -7.01 -2.73
N VAL A 49 0.73 -6.67 -3.40
CA VAL A 49 0.84 -6.74 -4.87
C VAL A 49 0.58 -8.17 -5.37
N ARG A 50 1.18 -9.18 -4.72
CA ARG A 50 0.96 -10.58 -5.10
C ARG A 50 -0.50 -11.00 -4.93
N SER A 51 -1.15 -10.61 -3.84
CA SER A 51 -2.57 -10.91 -3.63
C SER A 51 -3.45 -10.23 -4.68
N MET A 52 -3.20 -8.97 -5.03
CA MET A 52 -3.94 -8.27 -6.08
C MET A 52 -3.78 -8.95 -7.45
N MET A 53 -2.56 -9.35 -7.81
CA MET A 53 -2.30 -10.06 -9.07
C MET A 53 -2.99 -11.43 -9.10
N ARG A 54 -3.00 -12.17 -7.99
CA ARG A 54 -3.73 -13.44 -7.88
C ARG A 54 -5.23 -13.23 -8.06
N CYS A 55 -5.83 -12.29 -7.34
CA CYS A 55 -7.25 -11.97 -7.48
C CYS A 55 -7.60 -11.52 -8.90
N ARG A 56 -6.71 -10.78 -9.57
CA ARG A 56 -6.90 -10.37 -10.96
C ARG A 56 -6.88 -11.55 -11.93
N ASN A 57 -5.99 -12.52 -11.71
CA ASN A 57 -5.84 -13.68 -12.60
C ASN A 57 -6.87 -14.78 -12.35
N SER A 58 -7.38 -14.91 -11.12
CA SER A 58 -8.36 -15.95 -10.75
C SER A 58 -9.82 -15.54 -10.99
N GLY A 59 -10.06 -14.32 -11.46
CA GLY A 59 -11.39 -13.79 -11.77
C GLY A 59 -11.80 -13.91 -13.24
N GLU A 60 -11.12 -14.75 -14.01
CA GLU A 60 -11.60 -15.22 -15.33
C GLU A 60 -12.50 -16.46 -15.17
#